data_AF-A0A6L2NX45-F1
#
_entry.id   AF-A0A6L2NX45-F1
#
_cell.length_a   1.000
_cell.length_b   1.000
_cell.length_c   1.000
_cell.angle_alpha   90.00
_cell.angle_beta   90.00
_cell.angle_gamma   90.00
#
_symmetry.space_group_name_H-M   'P 1'
#
loop_
_entity.id
_entity.type
_entity.pdbx_description
1 polymer ?
#
loop_
_entity_poly.entity_id
_entity_poly.type
_entity_poly.pdbx_seq_one_letter_code
_entity_poly.pdbx_strand_id
1 'polypeptide(L)'
;MTFTGGSWYMYDHYLDAFAICRKLGNPQFFITFTSNVNWPEIKRFIAQYPELTPSDRADVVCQVFEQRIHAFIVFLKEQRLFRNVTGVLYTVEFQKQGLPHCHTLLWVDSASKIQAAEDVDRFISTEIPDPRIDQDGYNAVSEFMMHGPCGSANSKAVCMKRDQCSKKFPKKFNSKTFFDDKGHVHYQRRDTSISTTRQQFKLDNAYVVPYNQDLLLAFQAHNNVEYCGWSMLIKQMVDKTENYVEGCFVCAHEAYWRILKFDIHRREPTAQVLSVHLQHMQRVTFRDRDRAACEALGLLGDDKEWEIALEEACGSASSEQLRYVFCHILLHYEQKTIYDLIINANLNNRQELIFVYGHGETGKTFLWKAIISTLRSQEKIVLAVASSGIASLLLPSGRTAHSRFKFSLELTEESLCRVTKNSQLGKLLADTDLIIWGLLADTDLIIWDEALMNDRRCFEALDRTLRDILGQSSFLFGCKSILLCGHFRQTLPVKKGASKMEIIASCISESQLWSSFKIFTLKENTRLARPGLSNLIDFIYDKNTLSTLSAATLQRKAIFCLKNETADLINSKVFEIVTSESTSYISQDEATPTENNRAET
;
A
#
# COMPACT_ATOMS: atom_id res chain seq x y z
N MET A 1 5.61 -0.21 -13.04
CA MET A 1 4.19 -0.30 -12.64
C MET A 1 4.19 -0.69 -11.17
N THR A 2 3.68 0.16 -10.27
CA THR A 2 3.58 -0.13 -8.84
C THR A 2 2.27 -0.84 -8.58
N PHE A 3 2.31 -2.08 -8.08
CA PHE A 3 1.15 -2.83 -7.63
C PHE A 3 1.39 -3.31 -6.20
N THR A 4 0.33 -3.51 -5.43
CA THR A 4 0.41 -3.98 -4.03
C THR A 4 1.19 -5.30 -3.94
N GLY A 5 2.26 -5.29 -3.14
CA GLY A 5 3.21 -6.40 -2.99
C GLY A 5 4.39 -6.42 -3.99
N GLY A 6 4.42 -5.54 -5.01
CA GLY A 6 5.54 -5.48 -5.96
C GLY A 6 6.82 -4.85 -5.38
N SER A 7 7.98 -5.09 -6.01
CA SER A 7 9.29 -4.60 -5.53
C SER A 7 9.33 -3.08 -5.30
N TRP A 8 8.79 -2.28 -6.24
CA TRP A 8 8.69 -0.83 -6.09
C TRP A 8 7.72 -0.40 -4.97
N TYR A 9 6.63 -1.13 -4.77
CA TYR A 9 5.66 -0.88 -3.70
C TYR A 9 6.27 -1.18 -2.32
N MET A 10 6.99 -2.31 -2.20
CA MET A 10 7.73 -2.66 -0.98
C MET A 10 8.86 -1.66 -0.71
N TYR A 11 9.53 -1.19 -1.76
CA TYR A 11 10.56 -0.15 -1.63
C TYR A 11 9.97 1.18 -1.13
N ASP A 12 8.78 1.58 -1.59
CA ASP A 12 8.16 2.83 -1.11
C ASP A 12 7.78 2.73 0.38
N HIS A 13 7.26 1.57 0.83
CA HIS A 13 7.02 1.32 2.26
C HIS A 13 8.31 1.25 3.08
N TYR A 14 9.39 0.76 2.47
CA TYR A 14 10.72 0.81 3.06
C TYR A 14 11.16 2.25 3.32
N LEU A 15 10.98 3.16 2.36
CA LEU A 15 11.27 4.58 2.56
C LEU A 15 10.39 5.22 3.66
N ASP A 16 9.12 4.85 3.72
CA ASP A 16 8.21 5.31 4.80
C ASP A 16 8.71 4.88 6.18
N ALA A 17 9.20 3.64 6.32
CA ALA A 17 9.79 3.16 7.56
C ALA A 17 11.05 3.96 7.95
N PHE A 18 11.89 4.33 6.99
CA PHE A 18 13.05 5.21 7.23
C PHE A 18 12.66 6.62 7.65
N ALA A 19 11.58 7.18 7.10
CA ALA A 19 11.07 8.47 7.51
C ALA A 19 10.60 8.46 8.98
N ILE A 20 9.93 7.38 9.40
CA ILE A 20 9.54 7.18 10.81
C ILE A 20 10.79 7.01 11.68
N CYS A 21 11.78 6.23 11.22
CA CYS A 21 13.06 6.08 11.93
C CYS A 21 13.77 7.43 12.13
N ARG A 22 13.73 8.31 11.13
CA ARG A 22 14.33 9.66 11.23
C ARG A 22 13.66 10.52 12.31
N LYS A 23 12.37 10.33 12.56
CA LYS A 23 11.60 11.11 13.55
C LYS A 23 11.66 10.51 14.95
N LEU A 24 11.48 9.19 15.07
CA LEU A 24 11.36 8.49 16.36
C LEU A 24 12.67 7.83 16.81
N GLY A 25 13.71 7.86 15.98
CA GLY A 25 14.88 7.02 16.14
C GLY A 25 14.58 5.58 15.72
N ASN A 26 15.45 4.65 16.11
CA ASN A 26 15.28 3.25 15.70
C ASN A 26 14.14 2.57 16.48
N PRO A 27 13.36 1.68 15.84
CA PRO A 27 12.49 0.76 16.54
C PRO A 27 13.32 -0.14 17.44
N GLN A 28 12.75 -0.53 18.57
CA GLN A 28 13.42 -1.33 19.59
C GLN A 28 13.10 -2.82 19.46
N PHE A 29 11.90 -3.15 18.98
CA PHE A 29 11.47 -4.54 18.83
C PHE A 29 10.99 -4.82 17.41
N PHE A 30 11.27 -6.03 16.96
CA PHE A 30 10.72 -6.63 15.75
C PHE A 30 9.94 -7.87 16.14
N ILE A 31 8.63 -7.88 15.86
CA ILE A 31 7.72 -8.95 16.26
C ILE A 31 7.15 -9.59 15.00
N THR A 32 7.24 -10.91 14.90
CA THR A 32 6.55 -11.69 13.87
C THR A 32 5.40 -12.46 14.51
N PHE A 33 4.17 -12.09 14.17
CA PHE A 33 2.94 -12.70 14.67
C PHE A 33 2.28 -13.54 13.57
N THR A 34 2.22 -14.86 13.74
CA THR A 34 1.68 -15.78 12.73
C THR A 34 0.28 -16.24 13.11
N SER A 35 -0.63 -16.36 12.14
CA SER A 35 -1.98 -16.87 12.36
C SER A 35 -1.97 -18.29 12.97
N ASN A 36 -2.97 -18.59 13.80
CA ASN A 36 -3.17 -19.91 14.38
C ASN A 36 -4.53 -20.49 13.95
N VAL A 37 -4.51 -21.56 13.16
CA VAL A 37 -5.73 -22.28 12.73
C VAL A 37 -6.48 -22.96 13.88
N ASN A 38 -5.84 -23.12 15.03
CA ASN A 38 -6.43 -23.71 16.22
C ASN A 38 -7.22 -22.72 17.09
N TRP A 39 -7.35 -21.46 16.69
CA TRP A 39 -8.15 -20.49 17.42
C TRP A 39 -9.62 -20.94 17.52
N PRO A 40 -10.29 -20.68 18.66
CA PRO A 40 -11.66 -21.15 18.90
C PRO A 40 -12.65 -20.71 17.83
N GLU A 41 -12.49 -19.51 17.27
CA GLU A 41 -13.36 -18.97 16.22
C GLU A 41 -13.27 -19.81 14.93
N ILE A 42 -12.05 -20.17 14.53
CA ILE A 42 -11.79 -20.99 13.35
C ILE A 42 -12.28 -22.42 13.61
N LYS A 43 -11.91 -23.02 14.74
CA LYS A 43 -12.35 -24.38 15.10
C LYS A 43 -13.88 -24.51 15.17
N ARG A 44 -14.56 -23.54 15.78
CA ARG A 44 -16.03 -23.52 15.88
C ARG A 44 -16.70 -23.40 14.51
N PHE A 45 -16.09 -22.66 13.59
CA PHE A 45 -16.58 -22.57 12.22
C PHE A 45 -16.37 -23.89 11.46
N ILE A 46 -15.16 -24.44 11.49
CA ILE A 46 -14.81 -25.67 10.78
C ILE A 46 -15.58 -26.88 11.33
N ALA A 47 -15.88 -26.92 12.63
CA ALA A 47 -16.68 -27.99 13.22
C ALA A 47 -18.10 -28.12 12.64
N GLN A 48 -18.62 -27.08 11.97
CA GLN A 48 -19.91 -27.11 11.27
C GLN A 48 -19.82 -27.79 9.89
N TYR A 49 -18.61 -27.97 9.36
CA TYR A 49 -18.31 -28.55 8.05
C TYR A 49 -17.20 -29.61 8.20
N PRO A 50 -17.52 -30.80 8.73
CA PRO A 50 -16.53 -31.83 9.07
C PRO A 50 -15.65 -32.30 7.89
N GLU A 51 -16.13 -32.10 6.66
CA GLU A 51 -15.44 -32.41 5.41
C GLU A 51 -14.36 -31.37 5.03
N LEU A 52 -14.36 -30.19 5.66
CA LEU A 52 -13.43 -29.11 5.36
C LEU A 52 -12.30 -29.00 6.38
N THR A 53 -11.14 -28.57 5.92
CA THR A 53 -10.01 -28.17 6.77
C THR A 53 -9.87 -26.65 6.82
N PRO A 54 -9.16 -26.08 7.81
CA PRO A 54 -8.87 -24.65 7.83
C PRO A 54 -8.19 -24.14 6.55
N SER A 55 -7.40 -24.99 5.88
CA SER A 55 -6.75 -24.65 4.60
C SER A 55 -7.74 -24.46 3.45
N ASP A 56 -8.89 -25.14 3.51
CA ASP A 56 -9.97 -25.02 2.50
C ASP A 56 -10.78 -23.74 2.70
N ARG A 57 -10.69 -23.12 3.89
CA ARG A 57 -11.42 -21.90 4.29
C ARG A 57 -10.47 -20.76 4.65
N ALA A 58 -9.60 -20.42 3.71
CA ALA A 58 -8.65 -19.32 3.82
C ALA A 58 -9.35 -17.97 4.08
N ASP A 59 -10.59 -17.79 3.65
CA ASP A 59 -11.44 -16.63 3.94
C ASP A 59 -11.66 -16.44 5.44
N VAL A 60 -12.03 -17.52 6.15
CA VAL A 60 -12.27 -17.50 7.60
C VAL A 60 -10.97 -17.27 8.36
N VAL A 61 -9.89 -17.94 7.94
CA VAL A 61 -8.56 -17.76 8.53
C VAL A 61 -8.10 -16.30 8.38
N CYS A 62 -8.30 -15.68 7.21
CA CYS A 62 -7.92 -14.28 6.98
C CYS A 62 -8.76 -13.30 7.80
N GLN A 63 -10.08 -13.49 7.89
CA GLN A 63 -10.95 -12.62 8.68
C GLN A 63 -10.61 -12.67 10.18
N VAL A 64 -10.44 -13.88 10.72
CA VAL A 64 -10.04 -14.03 12.13
C VAL A 64 -8.64 -13.45 12.35
N PHE A 65 -7.71 -13.65 11.41
CA PHE A 65 -6.36 -13.11 11.54
C PHE A 65 -6.32 -11.57 11.50
N GLU A 66 -7.12 -10.93 10.66
CA GLU A 66 -7.24 -9.47 10.61
C GLU A 66 -7.72 -8.90 11.95
N GLN A 67 -8.76 -9.49 12.53
CA GLN A 67 -9.28 -9.10 13.84
C GLN A 67 -8.24 -9.32 14.96
N ARG A 68 -7.48 -10.42 14.87
CA ARG A 68 -6.40 -10.74 15.81
C ARG A 68 -5.23 -9.79 15.68
N ILE A 69 -4.88 -9.33 14.47
CA ILE A 69 -3.89 -8.26 14.27
C ILE A 69 -4.38 -6.97 14.93
N HIS A 70 -5.64 -6.58 14.73
CA HIS A 70 -6.18 -5.39 15.40
C HIS A 70 -6.11 -5.49 16.93
N ALA A 71 -6.56 -6.61 17.50
CA ALA A 71 -6.44 -6.86 18.94
C ALA A 71 -4.97 -6.86 19.41
N PHE A 72 -4.05 -7.42 18.62
CA PHE A 72 -2.62 -7.45 18.88
C PHE A 72 -2.01 -6.04 18.95
N ILE A 73 -2.31 -5.17 17.98
CA ILE A 73 -1.78 -3.80 17.96
C ILE A 73 -2.35 -2.98 19.11
N VAL A 74 -3.63 -3.14 19.44
CA VAL A 74 -4.25 -2.50 20.60
C VAL A 74 -3.59 -2.99 21.89
N PHE A 75 -3.39 -4.30 22.04
CA PHE A 75 -2.73 -4.90 23.21
C PHE A 75 -1.32 -4.35 23.41
N LEU A 76 -0.51 -4.25 22.34
CA LEU A 76 0.84 -3.68 22.40
C LEU A 76 0.85 -2.24 22.93
N LYS A 77 -0.17 -1.43 22.61
CA LYS A 77 -0.25 -0.03 23.00
C LYS A 77 -0.85 0.17 24.39
N GLU A 78 -1.90 -0.58 24.72
CA GLU A 78 -2.70 -0.32 25.93
C GLU A 78 -2.18 -1.05 27.16
N GLN A 79 -1.72 -2.30 27.01
CA GLN A 79 -1.27 -3.11 28.15
C GLN A 79 0.10 -2.70 28.67
N ARG A 80 0.76 -1.74 28.00
CA ARG A 80 2.10 -1.24 28.35
C ARG A 80 3.13 -2.34 28.58
N LEU A 81 2.98 -3.46 27.87
CA LEU A 81 3.88 -4.61 27.95
C LEU A 81 5.32 -4.20 27.59
N PHE A 82 5.47 -3.45 26.51
CA PHE A 82 6.73 -2.83 26.11
C PHE A 82 6.85 -1.39 26.61
N ARG A 83 6.18 -1.09 27.75
CA ARG A 83 6.03 0.23 28.36
C ARG A 83 5.31 1.21 27.43
N ASN A 84 5.86 2.40 27.19
CA ASN A 84 5.19 3.44 26.44
C ASN A 84 5.55 3.35 24.94
N VAL A 85 4.64 2.80 24.15
CA VAL A 85 4.78 2.66 22.70
C VAL A 85 4.46 3.98 22.00
N THR A 86 5.44 4.52 21.27
CA THR A 86 5.31 5.80 20.53
C THR A 86 5.06 5.62 19.04
N GLY A 87 5.24 4.40 18.53
CA GLY A 87 5.02 4.11 17.13
C GLY A 87 4.95 2.62 16.84
N VAL A 88 4.16 2.27 15.84
CA VAL A 88 3.96 0.90 15.37
C VAL A 88 3.92 0.93 13.85
N LEU A 89 4.68 0.05 13.21
CA LEU A 89 4.58 -0.21 11.78
C LEU A 89 4.45 -1.70 11.59
N TYR A 90 3.44 -2.15 10.83
CA TYR A 90 3.37 -3.54 10.46
C TYR A 90 3.07 -3.77 8.99
N THR A 91 3.48 -4.95 8.53
CA THR A 91 3.23 -5.49 7.20
C THR A 91 2.75 -6.93 7.35
N VAL A 92 1.63 -7.25 6.72
CA VAL A 92 1.15 -8.63 6.55
C VAL A 92 1.83 -9.25 5.34
N GLU A 93 2.35 -10.45 5.50
CA GLU A 93 2.99 -11.23 4.46
C GLU A 93 2.31 -12.60 4.35
N PHE A 94 2.27 -13.10 3.12
CA PHE A 94 1.67 -14.39 2.80
C PHE A 94 2.77 -15.29 2.25
N GLN A 95 3.03 -16.39 2.94
CA GLN A 95 3.95 -17.41 2.43
C GLN A 95 3.18 -18.30 1.46
N LYS A 96 3.79 -18.69 0.33
CA LYS A 96 3.14 -19.50 -0.73
C LYS A 96 2.39 -20.74 -0.20
N GLN A 97 2.91 -21.37 0.86
CA GLN A 97 2.31 -22.55 1.53
C GLN A 97 2.14 -22.36 3.05
N GLY A 98 2.30 -21.13 3.56
CA GLY A 98 2.25 -20.86 5.00
C GLY A 98 1.03 -20.05 5.39
N LEU A 99 0.71 -20.06 6.69
CA LEU A 99 -0.31 -19.21 7.27
C LEU A 99 0.10 -17.73 7.15
N PRO A 100 -0.86 -16.80 7.03
CA PRO A 100 -0.55 -15.38 6.99
C PRO A 100 0.17 -14.98 8.29
N HIS A 101 1.16 -14.10 8.16
CA HIS A 101 1.93 -13.60 9.29
C HIS A 101 2.15 -12.09 9.17
N CYS A 102 2.29 -11.45 10.31
CA CYS A 102 2.44 -10.01 10.44
C CYS A 102 3.82 -9.69 11.01
N HIS A 103 4.60 -8.88 10.28
CA HIS A 103 5.86 -8.34 10.76
C HIS A 103 5.64 -6.93 11.30
N THR A 104 5.97 -6.72 12.57
CA THR A 104 5.71 -5.48 13.30
C THR A 104 7.02 -4.90 13.82
N LEU A 105 7.25 -3.62 13.57
CA LEU A 105 8.27 -2.80 14.21
C LEU A 105 7.62 -1.95 15.30
N LEU A 106 8.27 -1.90 16.46
CA LEU A 106 7.77 -1.21 17.64
C LEU A 106 8.76 -0.15 18.12
N TRP A 107 8.29 1.08 18.24
CA TRP A 107 9.02 2.20 18.86
C TRP A 107 8.50 2.46 20.26
N VAL A 108 9.42 2.71 21.18
CA VAL A 108 9.12 3.07 22.56
C VAL A 108 9.74 4.43 22.88
N ASP A 109 9.16 5.13 23.85
CA ASP A 109 9.70 6.43 24.28
C ASP A 109 11.11 6.32 24.86
N SER A 110 11.82 7.44 24.93
CA SER A 110 13.21 7.47 25.39
C SER A 110 13.39 6.93 26.81
N ALA A 111 12.39 7.07 27.69
CA ALA A 111 12.43 6.55 29.06
C ALA A 111 12.22 5.03 29.13
N SER A 112 11.56 4.46 28.12
CA SER A 112 11.30 3.03 27.98
C SER A 112 12.38 2.30 27.19
N LYS A 113 13.39 3.01 26.67
CA LYS A 113 14.46 2.39 25.89
C LYS A 113 15.32 1.47 26.74
N ILE A 114 15.61 0.28 26.20
CA ILE A 114 16.55 -0.67 26.80
C ILE A 114 17.94 -0.02 26.82
N GLN A 115 18.54 0.06 28.02
CA GLN A 115 19.86 0.67 28.23
C GLN A 115 20.95 -0.37 28.39
N ALA A 116 20.63 -1.52 28.99
CA ALA A 116 21.56 -2.61 29.25
C ALA A 116 21.05 -3.93 28.67
N ALA A 117 21.97 -4.88 28.40
CA ALA A 117 21.61 -6.16 27.79
C ALA A 117 20.68 -6.99 28.69
N GLU A 118 20.83 -6.84 30.01
CA GLU A 118 20.03 -7.52 31.02
C GLU A 118 18.56 -7.02 31.05
N ASP A 119 18.29 -5.81 30.55
CA ASP A 119 16.92 -5.30 30.47
C ASP A 119 16.11 -6.02 29.37
N VAL A 120 16.77 -6.64 28.39
CA VAL A 120 16.13 -7.40 27.30
C VAL A 120 15.34 -8.58 27.87
N ASP A 121 15.88 -9.24 28.90
CA ASP A 121 15.31 -10.45 29.52
C ASP A 121 13.96 -10.19 30.19
N ARG A 122 13.62 -8.92 30.46
CA ARG A 122 12.28 -8.53 30.96
C ARG A 122 11.19 -8.62 29.89
N PHE A 123 11.57 -8.62 28.61
CA PHE A 123 10.63 -8.56 27.49
C PHE A 123 10.70 -9.81 26.61
N ILE A 124 11.87 -10.45 26.53
CA ILE A 124 12.15 -11.55 25.61
C ILE A 124 12.75 -12.72 26.39
N SER A 125 12.09 -13.88 26.32
CA SER A 125 12.60 -15.14 26.84
C SER A 125 13.01 -16.06 25.68
N THR A 126 14.01 -16.92 25.95
CA THR A 126 14.33 -18.06 25.08
C THR A 126 14.40 -19.39 25.83
N GLU A 127 13.70 -19.48 26.95
CA GLU A 127 13.70 -20.65 27.83
C GLU A 127 12.30 -21.28 27.90
N ILE A 128 12.26 -22.60 28.08
CA ILE A 128 11.04 -23.34 28.37
C ILE A 128 10.73 -23.16 29.87
N PRO A 129 9.54 -22.64 30.25
CA PRO A 129 9.14 -22.52 31.64
C PRO A 129 9.12 -23.88 32.36
N ASP A 130 9.40 -23.91 33.67
CA ASP A 130 9.27 -25.13 34.46
C ASP A 130 7.79 -25.51 34.58
N PRO A 131 7.35 -26.68 34.07
CA PRO A 131 5.95 -27.09 34.13
C PRO A 131 5.40 -27.20 35.57
N ARG A 132 6.27 -27.33 36.58
CA ARG A 132 5.87 -27.37 37.99
C ARG A 132 5.48 -25.99 38.52
N ILE A 133 5.97 -24.93 37.90
CA ILE A 133 5.76 -23.53 38.30
C ILE A 133 4.75 -22.86 37.37
N ASP A 134 4.93 -23.06 36.06
CA ASP A 134 4.15 -22.41 35.01
C ASP A 134 3.83 -23.43 33.90
N GLN A 135 2.79 -24.21 34.17
CA GLN A 135 2.31 -25.25 33.24
C GLN A 135 1.75 -24.63 31.95
N ASP A 136 1.06 -23.49 32.04
CA ASP A 136 0.47 -22.82 30.88
C ASP A 136 1.55 -22.24 29.96
N GLY A 137 2.58 -21.61 30.53
CA GLY A 137 3.76 -21.16 29.80
C GLY A 137 4.53 -22.33 29.18
N TYR A 138 4.73 -23.43 29.91
CA TYR A 138 5.35 -24.65 29.37
C TYR A 138 4.58 -25.17 28.14
N ASN A 139 3.25 -25.27 28.25
CA ASN A 139 2.39 -25.75 27.17
C ASN A 139 2.45 -24.82 25.95
N ALA A 140 2.32 -23.51 26.17
CA ALA A 140 2.31 -22.52 25.10
C ALA A 140 3.68 -22.46 24.38
N VAL A 141 4.79 -22.50 25.11
CA VAL A 141 6.14 -22.52 24.51
C VAL A 141 6.37 -23.81 23.72
N SER A 142 5.98 -24.95 24.29
CA SER A 142 6.06 -26.26 23.63
C SER A 142 5.29 -26.32 22.31
N GLU A 143 4.12 -25.69 22.26
CA GLU A 143 3.25 -25.69 21.09
C GLU A 143 3.66 -24.65 20.04
N PHE A 144 3.96 -23.42 20.45
CA PHE A 144 4.07 -22.30 19.51
C PHE A 144 5.48 -21.80 19.30
N MET A 145 6.40 -21.97 20.25
CA MET A 145 7.72 -21.32 20.23
C MET A 145 8.91 -22.27 20.02
N MET A 146 8.65 -23.56 19.80
CA MET A 146 9.71 -24.50 19.45
C MET A 146 9.99 -24.50 17.94
N HIS A 147 11.23 -24.19 17.57
CA HIS A 147 11.71 -24.51 16.23
C HIS A 147 11.65 -26.02 16.01
N GLY A 148 11.26 -26.44 14.80
CA GLY A 148 11.17 -27.86 14.47
C GLY A 148 12.51 -28.59 14.68
N PRO A 149 12.49 -29.92 14.92
CA PRO A 149 13.71 -30.69 15.04
C PRO A 149 14.53 -30.49 13.76
N CYS A 150 15.78 -30.04 13.91
CA CYS A 150 16.71 -29.80 12.82
C CYS A 150 18.16 -29.89 13.31
N GLY A 151 19.11 -29.77 12.39
CA GLY A 151 20.53 -29.92 12.70
C GLY A 151 20.85 -31.36 13.07
N SER A 152 21.49 -31.56 14.21
CA SER A 152 21.81 -32.89 14.75
C SER A 152 20.56 -33.72 15.07
N ALA A 153 19.45 -33.07 15.46
CA ALA A 153 18.20 -33.76 15.76
C ALA A 153 17.51 -34.30 14.50
N ASN A 154 17.57 -33.56 13.38
CA ASN A 154 16.97 -34.00 12.12
C ASN A 154 17.64 -33.30 10.93
N SER A 155 18.53 -34.02 10.23
CA SER A 155 19.23 -33.50 9.06
C SER A 155 18.34 -33.34 7.81
N LYS A 156 17.15 -33.96 7.80
CA LYS A 156 16.20 -33.92 6.68
C LYS A 156 15.17 -32.79 6.79
N ALA A 157 15.25 -31.96 7.83
CA ALA A 157 14.31 -30.86 8.04
C ALA A 157 14.38 -29.84 6.89
N VAL A 158 13.22 -29.30 6.49
CA VAL A 158 13.10 -28.34 5.37
C VAL A 158 13.95 -27.08 5.56
N CYS A 159 14.25 -26.72 6.81
CA CYS A 159 15.08 -25.57 7.14
C CYS A 159 16.59 -25.80 6.93
N MET A 160 17.04 -27.05 6.70
CA MET A 160 18.45 -27.40 6.50
C MET A 160 18.90 -26.97 5.09
N LYS A 161 19.97 -26.16 5.02
CA LYS A 161 20.63 -25.75 3.78
C LYS A 161 22.13 -25.96 3.95
N ARG A 162 22.76 -26.72 3.05
CA ARG A 162 24.21 -27.04 3.13
C ARG A 162 24.61 -27.58 4.51
N ASP A 163 23.88 -28.58 5.00
CA ASP A 163 24.09 -29.25 6.30
C ASP A 163 24.00 -28.37 7.56
N GLN A 164 23.50 -27.14 7.43
CA GLN A 164 23.24 -26.24 8.55
C GLN A 164 21.81 -25.72 8.49
N CYS A 165 21.18 -25.54 9.65
CA CYS A 165 19.88 -24.88 9.69
C CYS A 165 20.02 -23.44 9.18
N SER A 166 19.17 -23.04 8.24
CA SER A 166 19.11 -21.68 7.70
C SER A 166 18.86 -20.61 8.77
N LYS A 167 18.21 -20.98 9.89
CA LYS A 167 17.98 -20.12 11.06
C LYS A 167 19.01 -20.34 12.18
N LYS A 168 20.04 -21.17 11.94
CA LYS A 168 21.15 -21.50 12.85
C LYS A 168 20.70 -22.14 14.16
N PHE A 169 19.74 -23.05 14.09
CA PHE A 169 19.38 -23.94 15.20
C PHE A 169 20.18 -25.25 15.11
N PRO A 170 20.49 -25.90 16.25
CA PRO A 170 20.30 -25.41 17.62
C PRO A 170 21.15 -24.16 17.95
N LYS A 171 20.62 -23.28 18.79
CA LYS A 171 21.32 -22.08 19.27
C LYS A 171 22.30 -22.44 20.38
N LYS A 172 23.36 -21.65 20.53
CA LYS A 172 24.31 -21.81 21.64
C LYS A 172 23.66 -21.40 22.96
N PHE A 173 24.00 -22.11 24.03
CA PHE A 173 23.62 -21.72 25.39
C PHE A 173 24.44 -20.50 25.84
N ASN A 174 23.76 -19.59 26.54
CA ASN A 174 24.34 -18.38 27.12
C ASN A 174 23.79 -18.20 28.54
N SER A 175 24.67 -17.94 29.51
CA SER A 175 24.25 -17.73 30.90
C SER A 175 23.54 -16.39 31.14
N LYS A 176 23.74 -15.40 30.26
CA LYS A 176 23.13 -14.07 30.32
C LYS A 176 22.98 -13.46 28.93
N THR A 177 22.10 -12.49 28.77
CA THR A 177 22.01 -11.69 27.54
C THR A 177 23.19 -10.73 27.42
N PHE A 178 23.75 -10.61 26.23
CA PHE A 178 24.81 -9.64 25.92
C PHE A 178 24.74 -9.17 24.46
N PHE A 179 25.35 -8.02 24.18
CA PHE A 179 25.54 -7.53 22.81
C PHE A 179 26.96 -7.87 22.35
N ASP A 180 27.13 -8.38 21.13
CA ASP A 180 28.45 -8.55 20.53
C ASP A 180 29.03 -7.24 19.99
N ASP A 181 30.29 -7.26 19.57
CA ASP A 181 31.00 -6.09 19.01
C ASP A 181 30.32 -5.50 17.76
N LYS A 182 29.36 -6.22 17.16
CA LYS A 182 28.56 -5.79 15.99
C LYS A 182 27.16 -5.31 16.40
N GLY A 183 26.88 -5.22 17.70
CA GLY A 183 25.60 -4.80 18.24
C GLY A 183 24.48 -5.83 18.09
N HIS A 184 24.78 -7.09 17.77
CA HIS A 184 23.76 -8.14 17.79
C HIS A 184 23.55 -8.64 19.21
N VAL A 185 22.29 -8.85 19.56
CA VAL A 185 21.91 -9.45 20.83
C VAL A 185 22.09 -10.97 20.79
N HIS A 186 22.68 -11.50 21.86
CA HIS A 186 22.76 -12.92 22.16
C HIS A 186 21.96 -13.15 23.44
N TYR A 187 20.74 -13.69 23.30
CA TYR A 187 19.83 -13.88 24.42
C TYR A 187 20.33 -14.92 25.42
N GLN A 188 19.98 -14.72 26.69
CA GLN A 188 20.10 -15.72 27.75
C GLN A 188 19.33 -16.97 27.34
N ARG A 189 20.03 -18.09 27.42
CA ARG A 189 19.53 -19.41 27.06
C ARG A 189 20.29 -20.41 27.90
N ARG A 190 19.80 -20.72 29.09
CA ARG A 190 20.45 -21.66 30.01
C ARG A 190 20.07 -23.09 29.66
N ASP A 191 20.96 -24.02 29.96
CA ASP A 191 20.58 -25.42 30.02
C ASP A 191 19.90 -25.67 31.37
N THR A 192 18.58 -25.71 31.36
CA THR A 192 17.76 -25.97 32.56
C THR A 192 17.42 -27.44 32.72
N SER A 193 17.92 -28.32 31.84
CA SER A 193 17.51 -29.73 31.73
C SER A 193 16.01 -29.95 31.45
N ILE A 194 15.25 -28.88 31.19
CA ILE A 194 13.86 -28.93 30.75
C ILE A 194 13.82 -29.07 29.24
N SER A 195 12.88 -29.87 28.75
CA SER A 195 12.71 -30.16 27.34
C SER A 195 11.27 -30.51 27.01
N THR A 196 10.89 -30.36 25.76
CA THR A 196 9.61 -30.81 25.22
C THR A 196 9.82 -31.81 24.10
N THR A 197 8.83 -32.67 23.85
CA THR A 197 8.93 -33.72 22.83
C THR A 197 8.14 -33.31 21.58
N ARG A 198 8.81 -33.22 20.43
CA ARG A 198 8.19 -32.96 19.13
C ARG A 198 8.62 -34.00 18.11
N GLN A 199 7.66 -34.62 17.43
CA GLN A 199 7.93 -35.65 16.40
C GLN A 199 8.91 -36.74 16.90
N GLN A 200 8.77 -37.16 18.16
CA GLN A 200 9.64 -38.12 18.86
C GLN A 200 11.04 -37.60 19.25
N PHE A 201 11.39 -36.36 18.93
CA PHE A 201 12.65 -35.73 19.35
C PHE A 201 12.46 -34.92 20.62
N LYS A 202 13.41 -35.06 21.55
CA LYS A 202 13.50 -34.24 22.77
C LYS A 202 14.24 -32.94 22.43
N LEU A 203 13.55 -31.81 22.54
CA LEU A 203 14.07 -30.48 22.23
C LEU A 203 14.15 -29.65 23.50
N ASP A 204 15.31 -29.07 23.75
CA ASP A 204 15.60 -28.23 24.91
C ASP A 204 15.57 -26.74 24.55
N ASN A 205 16.04 -25.90 25.48
CA ASN A 205 16.16 -24.47 25.29
C ASN A 205 16.96 -24.09 24.04
N ALA A 206 17.81 -24.94 23.44
CA ALA A 206 18.55 -24.64 22.21
C ALA A 206 17.63 -24.44 20.98
N TYR A 207 16.38 -24.92 21.05
CA TYR A 207 15.40 -24.87 19.95
C TYR A 207 14.30 -23.82 20.14
N VAL A 208 14.29 -23.10 21.27
CA VAL A 208 13.27 -22.07 21.55
C VAL A 208 13.49 -20.84 20.66
N VAL A 209 12.44 -20.40 19.99
CA VAL A 209 12.35 -19.14 19.27
C VAL A 209 12.07 -18.02 20.29
N PRO A 210 12.78 -16.87 20.23
CA PRO A 210 12.56 -15.75 21.15
C PRO A 210 11.10 -15.31 21.22
N TYR A 211 10.55 -15.15 22.42
CA TYR A 211 9.13 -14.84 22.62
C TYR A 211 8.92 -13.92 23.81
N ASN A 212 7.76 -13.29 23.86
CA ASN A 212 7.26 -12.64 25.06
C ASN A 212 6.12 -13.49 25.65
N GLN A 213 6.20 -13.78 26.95
CA GLN A 213 5.29 -14.69 27.62
C GLN A 213 3.84 -14.18 27.63
N ASP A 214 3.62 -12.91 27.95
CA ASP A 214 2.27 -12.34 28.02
C ASP A 214 1.60 -12.30 26.63
N LEU A 215 2.35 -11.91 25.59
CA LEU A 215 1.86 -11.99 24.21
C LEU A 215 1.53 -13.42 23.82
N LEU A 216 2.36 -14.38 24.23
CA LEU A 216 2.19 -15.78 23.86
C LEU A 216 0.92 -16.34 24.50
N LEU A 217 0.72 -16.05 25.78
CA LEU A 217 -0.46 -16.50 26.52
C LEU A 217 -1.74 -15.80 26.04
N ALA A 218 -1.68 -14.50 25.72
CA ALA A 218 -2.83 -13.73 25.26
C ALA A 218 -3.33 -14.15 23.87
N PHE A 219 -2.42 -14.46 22.95
CA PHE A 219 -2.79 -14.75 21.55
C PHE A 219 -2.71 -16.23 21.18
N GLN A 220 -2.07 -17.08 22.00
CA GLN A 220 -1.92 -18.52 21.77
C GLN A 220 -1.47 -18.81 20.33
N ALA A 221 -0.41 -18.13 19.89
CA ALA A 221 0.08 -18.21 18.53
C ALA A 221 1.59 -17.90 18.49
N HIS A 222 2.25 -18.33 17.42
CA HIS A 222 3.68 -18.10 17.26
C HIS A 222 3.98 -16.60 17.14
N ASN A 223 4.75 -16.08 18.10
CA ASN A 223 5.10 -14.66 18.22
C ASN A 223 6.62 -14.47 18.44
N ASN A 224 7.41 -14.54 17.36
CA ASN A 224 8.85 -14.30 17.48
C ASN A 224 9.11 -12.84 17.81
N VAL A 225 9.66 -12.55 18.99
CA VAL A 225 10.00 -11.20 19.46
C VAL A 225 11.51 -11.06 19.48
N GLU A 226 12.04 -10.18 18.64
CA GLU A 226 13.47 -9.89 18.58
C GLU A 226 13.76 -8.43 18.97
N TYR A 227 14.83 -8.21 19.72
CA TYR A 227 15.39 -6.89 19.94
C TYR A 227 16.11 -6.40 18.68
N CYS A 228 15.71 -5.22 18.21
CA CYS A 228 16.19 -4.62 16.96
C CYS A 228 17.15 -3.48 17.28
N GLY A 229 18.46 -3.77 17.30
CA GLY A 229 19.52 -2.75 17.36
C GLY A 229 19.83 -2.11 15.99
N TRP A 230 20.75 -1.14 15.97
CA TRP A 230 21.15 -0.32 14.79
C TRP A 230 21.45 -1.14 13.51
N SER A 231 21.94 -2.37 13.65
CA SER A 231 22.40 -3.22 12.54
C SER A 231 21.33 -4.11 11.89
N MET A 232 20.20 -4.38 12.55
CA MET A 232 19.24 -5.40 12.09
C MET A 232 18.15 -4.86 11.14
N LEU A 233 17.85 -3.57 11.20
CA LEU A 233 16.91 -2.89 10.30
C LEU A 233 17.32 -2.98 8.83
N ILE A 234 18.59 -2.73 8.53
CA ILE A 234 19.10 -2.76 7.16
C ILE A 234 19.01 -4.17 6.61
N LYS A 235 19.39 -5.19 7.39
CA LYS A 235 19.40 -6.58 6.93
C LYS A 235 18.00 -7.16 6.73
N GLN A 236 17.09 -6.96 7.68
CA GLN A 236 15.72 -7.50 7.64
C GLN A 236 14.87 -6.86 6.53
N MET A 237 15.18 -5.62 6.13
CA MET A 237 14.45 -4.92 5.08
C MET A 237 15.09 -5.05 3.69
N VAL A 238 16.42 -5.09 3.58
CA VAL A 238 17.13 -5.22 2.29
C VAL A 238 16.98 -6.63 1.70
N ASP A 239 17.10 -7.71 2.51
CA ASP A 239 16.89 -9.10 2.05
C ASP A 239 15.47 -9.33 1.48
N LYS A 240 14.48 -8.53 1.89
CA LYS A 240 13.09 -8.59 1.41
C LYS A 240 12.89 -7.92 0.05
N THR A 241 13.78 -7.01 -0.33
CA THR A 241 13.68 -6.30 -1.62
C THR A 241 14.35 -7.09 -2.74
N GLU A 242 15.39 -7.88 -2.41
CA GLU A 242 16.18 -8.64 -3.39
C GLU A 242 15.53 -9.95 -3.87
N ASN A 243 14.49 -10.46 -3.19
CA ASN A 243 13.89 -11.76 -3.50
C ASN A 243 12.50 -11.72 -4.17
N TYR A 244 11.98 -10.55 -4.57
CA TYR A 244 10.66 -10.43 -5.21
C TYR A 244 10.73 -10.62 -6.73
N VAL A 245 11.38 -11.69 -7.18
CA VAL A 245 11.36 -12.13 -8.58
C VAL A 245 11.01 -13.62 -8.63
N GLU A 246 9.77 -13.95 -8.27
CA GLU A 246 9.17 -15.24 -8.62
C GLU A 246 7.70 -15.04 -8.99
N GLY A 247 7.26 -15.71 -10.06
CA GLY A 247 6.06 -15.42 -10.84
C GLY A 247 4.70 -15.44 -10.13
N CYS A 248 3.70 -14.99 -10.88
CA CYS A 248 2.28 -14.74 -10.56
C CYS A 248 1.52 -15.91 -9.91
N PHE A 249 1.85 -16.28 -8.67
CA PHE A 249 1.03 -17.18 -7.86
C PHE A 249 0.62 -16.46 -6.58
N VAL A 250 -0.63 -16.05 -6.52
CA VAL A 250 -1.28 -15.51 -5.33
C VAL A 250 -1.82 -16.69 -4.53
N CYS A 251 -1.36 -16.89 -3.29
CA CYS A 251 -1.89 -17.98 -2.46
C CYS A 251 -3.33 -17.65 -2.00
N ALA A 252 -4.11 -18.66 -1.61
CA ALA A 252 -5.52 -18.47 -1.25
C ALA A 252 -5.72 -17.36 -0.19
N HIS A 253 -4.87 -17.33 0.84
CA HIS A 253 -4.91 -16.30 1.88
C HIS A 253 -4.67 -14.90 1.31
N GLU A 254 -3.67 -14.73 0.45
CA GLU A 254 -3.38 -13.44 -0.18
C GLU A 254 -4.53 -12.99 -1.11
N ALA A 255 -5.13 -13.93 -1.85
CA ALA A 255 -6.27 -13.66 -2.71
C ALA A 255 -7.47 -13.17 -1.91
N TYR A 256 -7.83 -13.87 -0.83
CA TYR A 256 -8.94 -13.47 0.05
C TYR A 256 -8.67 -12.16 0.77
N TRP A 257 -7.44 -11.92 1.24
CA TRP A 257 -7.07 -10.63 1.86
C TRP A 257 -7.30 -9.45 0.91
N ARG A 258 -6.98 -9.64 -0.37
CA ARG A 258 -7.23 -8.64 -1.44
C ARG A 258 -8.72 -8.50 -1.76
N ILE A 259 -9.47 -9.60 -1.85
CA ILE A 259 -10.93 -9.59 -2.12
C ILE A 259 -11.68 -8.85 -1.02
N LEU A 260 -11.33 -9.12 0.24
CA LEU A 260 -11.92 -8.48 1.42
C LEU A 260 -11.41 -7.04 1.65
N LYS A 261 -10.42 -6.60 0.85
CA LYS A 261 -9.80 -5.27 0.91
C LYS A 261 -9.21 -4.93 2.28
N PHE A 262 -8.62 -5.92 2.94
CA PHE A 262 -7.91 -5.70 4.19
C PHE A 262 -6.58 -5.00 3.94
N ASP A 263 -6.19 -4.12 4.86
CA ASP A 263 -4.94 -3.38 4.78
C ASP A 263 -3.75 -4.32 5.02
N ILE A 264 -2.81 -4.37 4.08
CA ILE A 264 -1.57 -5.15 4.20
C ILE A 264 -0.54 -4.40 5.05
N HIS A 265 -0.59 -3.08 5.06
CA HIS A 265 0.35 -2.24 5.81
C HIS A 265 -0.40 -1.25 6.67
N ARG A 266 0.09 -1.05 7.90
CA ARG A 266 -0.34 0.05 8.76
C ARG A 266 0.86 0.68 9.44
N ARG A 267 0.79 1.98 9.65
CA ARG A 267 1.86 2.78 10.22
C ARG A 267 1.30 3.88 11.09
N GLU A 268 1.87 4.00 12.28
CA GLU A 268 1.57 5.03 13.26
C GLU A 268 2.90 5.47 13.88
N PRO A 269 3.32 6.74 13.75
CA PRO A 269 2.64 7.85 13.08
C PRO A 269 2.57 7.67 11.55
N THR A 270 1.58 8.32 10.92
CA THR A 270 1.42 8.27 9.47
C THR A 270 2.61 8.95 8.77
N ALA A 271 3.30 8.20 7.91
CA ALA A 271 4.27 8.73 6.97
C ALA A 271 3.64 8.87 5.59
N GLN A 272 3.99 9.94 4.87
CA GLN A 272 3.55 10.16 3.49
C GLN A 272 4.75 10.64 2.67
N VAL A 273 5.11 9.86 1.64
CA VAL A 273 6.10 10.28 0.65
C VAL A 273 5.56 11.47 -0.13
N LEU A 274 6.26 12.61 -0.04
CA LEU A 274 6.09 13.72 -0.96
C LEU A 274 6.79 13.33 -2.27
N SER A 275 6.15 13.49 -3.42
CA SER A 275 6.69 13.06 -4.73
C SER A 275 7.73 14.03 -5.26
N VAL A 276 8.86 14.13 -4.56
CA VAL A 276 9.89 15.13 -4.78
C VAL A 276 11.27 14.57 -4.39
N HIS A 277 12.27 14.82 -5.23
CA HIS A 277 13.63 14.32 -5.06
C HIS A 277 14.49 15.37 -4.35
N LEU A 278 15.35 14.94 -3.43
CA LEU A 278 16.44 15.78 -2.93
C LEU A 278 17.53 15.91 -4.02
N GLN A 279 18.30 16.99 -3.97
CA GLN A 279 19.45 17.24 -4.85
C GLN A 279 20.28 15.97 -5.04
N HIS A 280 20.55 15.61 -6.30
CA HIS A 280 21.34 14.44 -6.72
C HIS A 280 20.80 13.05 -6.30
N MET A 281 19.61 12.99 -5.68
CA MET A 281 18.90 11.75 -5.33
C MET A 281 17.78 11.41 -6.33
N GLN A 282 17.92 11.90 -7.56
CA GLN A 282 17.07 11.54 -8.68
C GLN A 282 17.31 10.06 -9.00
N ARG A 283 16.26 9.24 -8.98
CA ARG A 283 16.36 7.83 -9.38
C ARG A 283 16.55 7.74 -10.90
N VAL A 284 17.80 7.81 -11.33
CA VAL A 284 18.18 7.41 -12.69
C VAL A 284 19.37 6.46 -12.58
N THR A 285 19.12 5.18 -12.82
CA THR A 285 20.18 4.17 -12.92
C THR A 285 20.82 4.31 -14.29
N PHE A 286 21.94 5.04 -14.37
CA PHE A 286 22.83 4.99 -15.53
C PHE A 286 23.79 3.82 -15.37
N ARG A 287 24.10 3.12 -16.47
CA ARG A 287 25.24 2.20 -16.47
C ARG A 287 26.50 3.08 -16.47
N ASP A 288 27.57 2.67 -15.78
CA ASP A 288 28.79 3.50 -15.60
C ASP A 288 29.38 4.08 -16.89
N ARG A 289 29.11 3.41 -18.02
CA ARG A 289 29.51 3.79 -19.39
C ARG A 289 28.76 5.00 -19.97
N ASP A 290 27.63 5.39 -19.39
CA ASP A 290 26.76 6.44 -19.93
C ASP A 290 26.99 7.81 -19.26
N ARG A 291 27.65 7.85 -18.09
CA ARG A 291 27.91 9.10 -17.33
C ARG A 291 28.95 10.00 -18.01
N ALA A 292 30.06 9.41 -18.44
CA ALA A 292 31.12 10.14 -19.14
C ALA A 292 30.63 10.74 -20.48
N ALA A 293 29.68 10.09 -21.15
CA ALA A 293 29.07 10.60 -22.37
C ALA A 293 28.14 11.79 -22.09
N CYS A 294 27.38 11.78 -20.99
CA CYS A 294 26.52 12.89 -20.60
C CYS A 294 27.31 14.13 -20.16
N GLU A 295 28.46 13.94 -19.47
CA GLU A 295 29.38 15.02 -19.12
C GLU A 295 30.06 15.62 -20.36
N ALA A 296 30.50 14.78 -21.31
CA ALA A 296 31.14 15.23 -22.56
C ALA A 296 30.18 15.98 -23.50
N LEU A 297 28.87 15.69 -23.44
CA LEU A 297 27.83 16.33 -24.25
C LEU A 297 27.23 17.58 -23.60
N GLY A 298 27.71 18.01 -22.43
CA GLY A 298 27.21 19.20 -21.73
C GLY A 298 25.75 19.08 -21.27
N LEU A 299 25.26 17.85 -21.03
CA LEU A 299 23.87 17.56 -20.67
C LEU A 299 23.60 17.68 -19.16
N LEU A 300 24.59 18.10 -18.37
CA LEU A 300 24.52 18.30 -16.93
C LEU A 300 24.88 19.76 -16.63
N GLY A 301 23.90 20.61 -16.37
CA GLY A 301 24.09 21.89 -15.68
C GLY A 301 24.07 21.69 -14.16
N ASP A 302 24.68 22.58 -13.38
CA ASP A 302 24.62 22.52 -11.91
C ASP A 302 23.39 23.30 -11.36
N ASP A 303 22.79 22.78 -10.29
CA ASP A 303 21.53 23.25 -9.71
C ASP A 303 21.71 24.36 -8.64
N LYS A 304 22.88 25.02 -8.60
CA LYS A 304 23.31 25.91 -7.50
C LYS A 304 22.34 27.04 -7.17
N GLU A 305 21.65 27.58 -8.18
CA GLU A 305 20.71 28.69 -8.01
C GLU A 305 19.50 28.29 -7.14
N TRP A 306 19.08 27.03 -7.21
CA TRP A 306 17.96 26.48 -6.43
C TRP A 306 18.36 26.17 -4.98
N GLU A 307 19.61 25.74 -4.78
CA GLU A 307 20.20 25.48 -3.47
C GLU A 307 20.32 26.76 -2.65
N ILE A 308 20.88 27.82 -3.26
CA ILE A 308 21.00 29.14 -2.63
C ILE A 308 19.62 29.65 -2.20
N ALA A 309 18.61 29.54 -3.07
CA ALA A 309 17.25 29.98 -2.75
C ALA A 309 16.61 29.21 -1.58
N LEU A 310 16.85 27.89 -1.47
CA LEU A 310 16.33 27.07 -0.37
C LEU A 310 17.11 27.27 0.94
N GLU A 311 18.44 27.40 0.88
CA GLU A 311 19.29 27.69 2.03
C GLU A 311 18.97 29.07 2.63
N GLU A 312 18.81 30.09 1.79
CA GLU A 312 18.38 31.43 2.22
C GLU A 312 16.99 31.39 2.85
N ALA A 313 16.03 30.69 2.24
CA ALA A 313 14.68 30.55 2.79
C ALA A 313 14.68 29.81 4.13
N CYS A 314 15.51 28.77 4.31
CA CYS A 314 15.59 27.99 5.56
C CYS A 314 15.98 28.84 6.78
N GLY A 315 16.68 29.95 6.59
CA GLY A 315 17.06 30.86 7.68
C GLY A 315 15.90 31.58 8.35
N SER A 316 14.75 31.72 7.66
CA SER A 316 13.62 32.53 8.16
C SER A 316 12.22 31.96 7.90
N ALA A 317 12.10 30.93 7.05
CA ALA A 317 10.81 30.40 6.61
C ALA A 317 10.32 29.23 7.48
N SER A 318 9.00 29.17 7.71
CA SER A 318 8.35 28.02 8.35
C SER A 318 8.39 26.77 7.46
N SER A 319 8.16 25.60 8.06
CA SER A 319 8.10 24.34 7.29
C SER A 319 7.05 24.33 6.17
N GLU A 320 5.99 25.13 6.31
CA GLU A 320 4.97 25.34 5.28
C GLU A 320 5.49 26.21 4.14
N GLN A 321 6.14 27.33 4.48
CA GLN A 321 6.74 28.25 3.51
C GLN A 321 7.86 27.58 2.71
N LEU A 322 8.66 26.70 3.34
CA LEU A 322 9.69 25.92 2.65
C LEU A 322 9.10 24.91 1.65
N ARG A 323 7.99 24.27 1.98
CA ARG A 323 7.27 23.38 1.05
C ARG A 323 6.72 24.16 -0.15
N TYR A 324 6.22 25.37 0.08
CA TYR A 324 5.71 26.26 -0.95
C TYR A 324 6.82 26.71 -1.92
N VAL A 325 7.94 27.22 -1.40
CA VAL A 325 9.13 27.59 -2.19
C VAL A 325 9.61 26.40 -3.03
N PHE A 326 9.61 25.21 -2.45
CA PHE A 326 10.04 24.00 -3.13
C PHE A 326 9.11 23.55 -4.26
N CYS A 327 7.79 23.59 -4.06
CA CYS A 327 6.83 23.35 -5.15
C CYS A 327 6.99 24.38 -6.27
N HIS A 328 7.28 25.64 -5.92
CA HIS A 328 7.52 26.70 -6.89
C HIS A 328 8.76 26.49 -7.77
N ILE A 329 9.80 25.87 -7.23
CA ILE A 329 11.02 25.54 -7.97
C ILE A 329 10.76 24.41 -8.98
N LEU A 330 9.94 23.43 -8.62
CA LEU A 330 9.76 22.21 -9.42
C LEU A 330 8.68 22.32 -10.52
N LEU A 331 7.75 23.27 -10.41
CA LEU A 331 6.66 23.40 -11.36
C LEU A 331 7.08 24.25 -12.56
N HIS A 332 6.88 23.71 -13.77
CA HIS A 332 6.99 24.51 -14.99
C HIS A 332 5.99 25.66 -14.98
N TYR A 333 6.28 26.77 -15.69
CA TYR A 333 5.48 28.00 -15.67
C TYR A 333 3.97 27.78 -15.84
N GLU A 334 3.56 26.93 -16.79
CA GLU A 334 2.13 26.62 -17.04
C GLU A 334 1.49 25.87 -15.85
N GLN A 335 2.22 24.94 -15.23
CA GLN A 335 1.76 24.18 -14.07
C GLN A 335 1.72 25.06 -12.81
N LYS A 336 2.74 25.92 -12.64
CA LYS A 336 2.84 26.90 -11.55
C LYS A 336 1.67 27.87 -11.58
N THR A 337 1.27 28.35 -12.75
CA THR A 337 0.11 29.23 -12.90
C THR A 337 -1.17 28.60 -12.32
N ILE A 338 -1.40 27.31 -12.59
CA ILE A 338 -2.55 26.57 -12.09
C ILE A 338 -2.42 26.31 -10.58
N TYR A 339 -1.22 25.91 -10.14
CA TYR A 339 -0.91 25.69 -8.72
C TYR A 339 -1.17 26.96 -7.89
N ASP A 340 -0.59 28.09 -8.29
CA ASP A 340 -0.72 29.38 -7.61
C ASP A 340 -2.17 29.84 -7.57
N LEU A 341 -2.92 29.66 -8.66
CA LEU A 341 -4.34 29.99 -8.68
C LEU A 341 -5.13 29.20 -7.63
N ILE A 342 -4.89 27.89 -7.52
CA ILE A 342 -5.62 27.02 -6.59
C ILE A 342 -5.21 27.29 -5.14
N ILE A 343 -3.92 27.42 -4.85
CA ILE A 343 -3.44 27.69 -3.50
C ILE A 343 -3.93 29.06 -3.03
N ASN A 344 -3.81 30.10 -3.85
CA ASN A 344 -4.31 31.44 -3.50
C ASN A 344 -5.84 31.46 -3.35
N ALA A 345 -6.58 30.73 -4.19
CA ALA A 345 -8.02 30.63 -4.03
C ALA A 345 -8.41 29.97 -2.71
N ASN A 346 -7.72 28.90 -2.31
CA ASN A 346 -7.95 28.24 -1.03
C ASN A 346 -7.65 29.17 0.16
N LEU A 347 -6.52 29.87 0.13
CA LEU A 347 -6.15 30.83 1.18
C LEU A 347 -7.18 31.96 1.34
N ASN A 348 -7.82 32.38 0.25
CA ASN A 348 -8.84 33.42 0.25
C ASN A 348 -10.28 32.89 0.34
N ASN A 349 -10.48 31.59 0.61
CA ASN A 349 -11.79 30.92 0.63
C ASN A 349 -12.64 31.20 -0.62
N ARG A 350 -12.00 31.26 -1.79
CA ARG A 350 -12.62 31.49 -3.08
C ARG A 350 -12.79 30.18 -3.82
N GLN A 351 -13.97 29.98 -4.42
CA GLN A 351 -14.21 28.85 -5.31
C GLN A 351 -13.47 29.03 -6.65
N GLU A 352 -12.84 27.95 -7.10
CA GLU A 352 -12.29 27.85 -8.45
C GLU A 352 -12.76 26.58 -9.16
N LEU A 353 -13.28 26.75 -10.37
CA LEU A 353 -13.70 25.67 -11.27
C LEU A 353 -12.75 25.68 -12.46
N ILE A 354 -11.85 24.70 -12.53
CA ILE A 354 -10.75 24.68 -13.49
C ILE A 354 -10.77 23.37 -14.26
N PHE A 355 -10.63 23.48 -15.59
CA PHE A 355 -10.38 22.35 -16.47
C PHE A 355 -8.97 22.48 -17.05
N VAL A 356 -8.15 21.45 -16.88
CA VAL A 356 -6.79 21.41 -17.40
C VAL A 356 -6.70 20.42 -18.55
N TYR A 357 -6.53 20.98 -19.74
CA TYR A 357 -6.17 20.24 -20.93
C TYR A 357 -4.67 19.95 -20.94
N GLY A 358 -4.28 18.70 -21.17
CA GLY A 358 -2.87 18.38 -21.37
C GLY A 358 -2.73 16.98 -21.94
N HIS A 359 -1.83 16.79 -22.91
CA HIS A 359 -1.57 15.47 -23.46
C HIS A 359 -0.85 14.58 -22.42
N GLY A 360 -0.87 13.25 -22.56
CA GLY A 360 -0.15 12.37 -21.61
C GLY A 360 1.34 12.72 -21.59
N GLU A 361 1.98 12.91 -20.42
CA GLU A 361 3.39 13.38 -20.25
C GLU A 361 3.61 14.91 -20.11
N THR A 362 2.54 15.70 -20.05
CA THR A 362 2.58 17.14 -19.67
C THR A 362 2.74 17.39 -18.16
N GLY A 363 2.99 16.35 -17.37
CA GLY A 363 3.18 16.46 -15.92
C GLY A 363 1.92 16.72 -15.08
N LYS A 364 0.71 16.54 -15.64
CA LYS A 364 -0.58 16.68 -14.90
C LYS A 364 -0.59 15.96 -13.55
N THR A 365 -0.22 14.67 -13.53
CA THR A 365 -0.18 13.88 -12.29
C THR A 365 0.79 14.45 -11.26
N PHE A 366 1.90 15.05 -11.70
CA PHE A 366 2.84 15.74 -10.81
C PHE A 366 2.21 17.00 -10.20
N LEU A 367 1.55 17.82 -11.03
CA LEU A 367 0.80 18.99 -10.58
C LEU A 367 -0.29 18.61 -9.55
N TRP A 368 -1.08 17.55 -9.80
CA TRP A 368 -2.09 17.06 -8.85
C TRP A 368 -1.47 16.69 -7.51
N LYS A 369 -0.36 15.95 -7.54
CA LYS A 369 0.34 15.54 -6.33
C LYS A 369 0.87 16.75 -5.55
N ALA A 370 1.43 17.74 -6.24
CA ALA A 370 1.90 18.98 -5.60
C ALA A 370 0.76 19.74 -4.90
N ILE A 371 -0.38 19.93 -5.57
CA ILE A 371 -1.56 20.59 -5.01
C ILE A 371 -2.10 19.81 -3.80
N ILE A 372 -2.31 18.50 -3.96
CA ILE A 372 -2.83 17.62 -2.89
C ILE A 372 -1.92 17.68 -1.67
N SER A 373 -0.62 17.53 -1.87
CA SER A 373 0.36 17.55 -0.80
C SER A 373 0.40 18.89 -0.07
N THR A 374 0.31 20.01 -0.81
CA THR A 374 0.33 21.35 -0.21
C THR A 374 -0.89 21.57 0.68
N LEU A 375 -2.09 21.36 0.13
CA LEU A 375 -3.34 21.57 0.86
C LEU A 375 -3.50 20.62 2.04
N ARG A 376 -3.14 19.33 1.89
CA ARG A 376 -3.18 18.38 3.01
C ARG A 376 -2.18 18.74 4.12
N SER A 377 -1.05 19.37 3.78
CA SER A 377 -0.10 19.87 4.79
C SER A 377 -0.63 21.07 5.60
N GLN A 378 -1.69 21.71 5.10
CA GLN A 378 -2.46 22.77 5.75
C GLN A 378 -3.76 22.22 6.37
N GLU A 379 -3.83 20.90 6.62
CA GLU A 379 -4.99 20.20 7.20
C GLU A 379 -6.28 20.30 6.38
N LYS A 380 -6.18 20.67 5.09
CA LYS A 380 -7.31 20.74 4.17
C LYS A 380 -7.67 19.37 3.61
N ILE A 381 -8.96 19.16 3.36
CA ILE A 381 -9.46 17.90 2.81
C ILE A 381 -9.53 17.99 1.28
N VAL A 382 -8.71 17.19 0.61
CA VAL A 382 -8.69 17.09 -0.86
C VAL A 382 -9.10 15.70 -1.32
N LEU A 383 -10.18 15.63 -2.10
CA LEU A 383 -10.67 14.40 -2.71
C LEU A 383 -10.04 14.20 -4.09
N ALA A 384 -9.18 13.20 -4.21
CA ALA A 384 -8.61 12.78 -5.48
C ALA A 384 -9.41 11.61 -6.05
N VAL A 385 -10.00 11.79 -7.23
CA VAL A 385 -10.75 10.76 -7.96
C VAL A 385 -10.24 10.64 -9.38
N ALA A 386 -10.51 9.50 -10.00
CA ALA A 386 -10.28 9.31 -11.43
C ALA A 386 -11.44 8.57 -12.09
N SER A 387 -11.52 8.63 -13.41
CA SER A 387 -12.58 7.98 -14.18
C SER A 387 -12.44 6.45 -14.27
N SER A 388 -11.22 5.91 -14.16
CA SER A 388 -10.93 4.48 -14.21
C SER A 388 -10.15 4.00 -12.99
N GLY A 389 -10.24 2.70 -12.68
CA GLY A 389 -9.52 2.09 -11.56
C GLY A 389 -8.01 2.27 -11.69
N ILE A 390 -7.46 2.03 -12.88
CA ILE A 390 -6.02 2.15 -13.16
C ILE A 390 -5.55 3.59 -12.97
N ALA A 391 -6.28 4.58 -13.48
CA ALA A 391 -5.92 5.99 -13.30
C ALA A 391 -5.96 6.41 -11.82
N SER A 392 -6.92 5.88 -11.05
CA SER A 392 -7.04 6.22 -9.63
C SER A 392 -5.83 5.78 -8.79
N LEU A 393 -5.12 4.73 -9.21
CA LEU A 393 -3.91 4.25 -8.53
C LEU A 393 -2.73 5.23 -8.61
N LEU A 394 -2.76 6.17 -9.55
CA LEU A 394 -1.71 7.18 -9.74
C LEU A 394 -1.86 8.38 -8.79
N LEU A 395 -3.03 8.52 -8.15
CA LEU A 395 -3.36 9.61 -7.24
C LEU A 395 -3.21 9.19 -5.76
N PRO A 396 -2.72 10.07 -4.87
CA PRO A 396 -2.64 9.78 -3.43
C PRO A 396 -4.01 9.46 -2.81
N SER A 397 -4.18 8.21 -2.37
CA SER A 397 -5.46 7.69 -1.85
C SER A 397 -6.62 7.79 -2.85
N GLY A 398 -6.29 7.71 -4.15
CA GLY A 398 -7.26 7.83 -5.23
C GLY A 398 -8.31 6.72 -5.25
N ARG A 399 -9.51 7.07 -5.69
CA ARG A 399 -10.60 6.10 -5.96
C ARG A 399 -11.25 6.43 -7.31
N THR A 400 -12.00 5.48 -7.87
CA THR A 400 -12.87 5.82 -8.99
C THR A 400 -13.95 6.78 -8.53
N ALA A 401 -14.33 7.73 -9.41
CA ALA A 401 -15.41 8.67 -9.10
C ALA A 401 -16.72 7.95 -8.76
N HIS A 402 -17.04 6.88 -9.49
CA HIS A 402 -18.17 6.00 -9.21
C HIS A 402 -18.14 5.41 -7.79
N SER A 403 -16.99 4.92 -7.35
CA SER A 403 -16.84 4.37 -5.99
C SER A 403 -16.93 5.44 -4.91
N ARG A 404 -16.36 6.63 -5.17
CA ARG A 404 -16.30 7.74 -4.20
C ARG A 404 -17.67 8.39 -4.00
N PHE A 405 -18.37 8.68 -5.10
CA PHE A 405 -19.62 9.43 -5.09
C PHE A 405 -20.87 8.55 -5.20
N LYS A 406 -20.69 7.22 -5.28
CA LYS A 406 -21.79 6.24 -5.35
C LYS A 406 -22.77 6.54 -6.48
N PHE A 407 -22.25 6.85 -7.67
CA PHE A 407 -23.07 7.08 -8.85
C PHE A 407 -23.86 5.82 -9.21
N SER A 408 -25.14 5.99 -9.60
CA SER A 408 -25.92 4.92 -10.22
C SER A 408 -25.30 4.53 -11.56
N LEU A 409 -25.37 3.25 -11.94
CA LEU A 409 -24.93 2.77 -13.26
C LEU A 409 -25.79 3.33 -14.39
N GLU A 410 -27.07 3.57 -14.11
CA GLU A 410 -28.00 4.26 -15.00
C GLU A 410 -28.15 5.71 -14.54
N LEU A 411 -27.62 6.64 -15.33
CA LEU A 411 -27.68 8.07 -15.06
C LEU A 411 -28.76 8.74 -15.92
N THR A 412 -29.64 9.46 -15.24
CA THR A 412 -30.65 10.35 -15.81
C THR A 412 -30.28 11.81 -15.59
N GLU A 413 -30.96 12.74 -16.27
CA GLU A 413 -30.74 14.19 -16.09
C GLU A 413 -31.02 14.67 -14.66
N GLU A 414 -31.81 13.92 -13.88
CA GLU A 414 -32.21 14.23 -12.50
C GLU A 414 -31.42 13.44 -11.45
N SER A 415 -30.48 12.60 -11.87
CA SER A 415 -29.75 11.70 -10.95
C SER A 415 -29.02 12.46 -9.85
N LEU A 416 -29.01 11.91 -8.64
CA LEU A 416 -28.22 12.36 -7.50
C LEU A 416 -27.19 11.30 -7.13
N CYS A 417 -26.15 11.70 -6.40
CA CYS A 417 -25.29 10.75 -5.71
C CYS A 417 -26.09 10.03 -4.62
N ARG A 418 -25.89 8.72 -4.44
CA ARG A 418 -26.53 7.95 -3.36
C ARG A 418 -25.84 8.25 -2.02
N VAL A 419 -25.96 9.48 -1.56
CA VAL A 419 -25.41 9.98 -0.28
C VAL A 419 -26.56 10.70 0.42
N THR A 420 -27.17 10.09 1.44
CA THR A 420 -28.38 10.65 2.08
C THR A 420 -28.09 11.22 3.47
N LYS A 421 -28.68 12.38 3.79
CA LYS A 421 -28.58 13.04 5.09
C LYS A 421 -29.50 12.44 6.16
N ASN A 422 -30.59 11.79 5.73
CA ASN A 422 -31.64 11.25 6.60
C ASN A 422 -32.18 9.94 6.03
N SER A 423 -31.87 8.81 6.65
CA SER A 423 -32.78 7.66 6.61
C SER A 423 -33.24 7.39 8.04
N GLN A 424 -34.56 7.32 8.26
CA GLN A 424 -35.10 6.81 9.54
C GLN A 424 -34.71 5.33 9.77
N LEU A 425 -34.14 4.68 8.75
CA LEU A 425 -33.49 3.37 8.77
C LEU A 425 -31.98 3.45 9.13
N GLY A 426 -31.48 4.63 9.51
CA GLY A 426 -30.08 4.92 9.84
C GLY A 426 -29.67 4.53 11.26
N LYS A 427 -30.24 3.46 11.81
CA LYS A 427 -29.71 2.81 13.04
C LYS A 427 -29.00 1.48 12.75
N LEU A 428 -29.12 0.94 11.54
CA LEU A 428 -28.43 -0.30 11.13
C LEU A 428 -27.43 -0.10 9.98
N LEU A 429 -27.55 0.96 9.16
CA LEU A 429 -26.63 1.30 8.05
C LEU A 429 -25.84 2.60 8.29
N ALA A 430 -25.67 2.98 9.56
CA ALA A 430 -25.39 4.36 9.97
C ALA A 430 -23.95 4.87 9.78
N ASP A 431 -22.95 4.04 9.47
CA ASP A 431 -21.57 4.53 9.53
C ASP A 431 -21.05 5.08 8.19
N THR A 432 -21.29 4.43 7.06
CA THR A 432 -20.61 4.83 5.80
C THR A 432 -21.18 6.07 5.13
N ASP A 433 -22.50 6.26 5.14
CA ASP A 433 -23.14 7.38 4.42
C ASP A 433 -22.99 8.70 5.19
N LEU A 434 -23.05 8.64 6.53
CA LEU A 434 -22.74 9.77 7.41
C LEU A 434 -21.26 10.19 7.31
N ILE A 435 -20.33 9.23 7.20
CA ILE A 435 -18.91 9.50 6.97
C ILE A 435 -18.69 10.18 5.60
N ILE A 436 -19.32 9.68 4.53
CA ILE A 436 -19.21 10.29 3.19
C ILE A 436 -19.83 11.69 3.19
N TRP A 437 -20.97 11.87 3.88
CA TRP A 437 -21.62 13.16 4.03
C TRP A 437 -20.71 14.18 4.72
N GLY A 438 -20.14 13.84 5.89
CA GLY A 438 -19.21 14.72 6.61
C GLY A 438 -17.94 15.01 5.80
N LEU A 439 -17.39 13.99 5.14
CA LEU A 439 -16.23 14.15 4.28
C LEU A 439 -16.49 15.14 3.12
N LEU A 440 -17.64 15.04 2.44
CA LEU A 440 -18.01 15.96 1.37
C LEU A 440 -18.28 17.38 1.91
N ALA A 441 -18.85 17.48 3.11
CA ALA A 441 -19.10 18.76 3.76
C ALA A 441 -17.80 19.52 4.05
N ASP A 442 -16.77 18.81 4.52
CA ASP A 442 -15.48 19.39 4.92
C ASP A 442 -14.45 19.45 3.77
N THR A 443 -14.76 18.89 2.60
CA THR A 443 -13.85 18.91 1.44
C THR A 443 -13.59 20.34 0.96
N ASP A 444 -12.34 20.73 0.75
CA ASP A 444 -11.96 22.02 0.18
C ASP A 444 -11.81 21.96 -1.36
N LEU A 445 -11.33 20.84 -1.88
CA LEU A 445 -11.03 20.66 -3.30
C LEU A 445 -11.32 19.23 -3.77
N ILE A 446 -11.97 19.10 -4.93
CA ILE A 446 -12.12 17.83 -5.65
C ILE A 446 -11.25 17.87 -6.91
N ILE A 447 -10.32 16.93 -7.03
CA ILE A 447 -9.49 16.72 -8.23
C ILE A 447 -9.99 15.46 -8.95
N TRP A 448 -10.30 15.59 -10.22
CA TRP A 448 -10.82 14.51 -11.06
C TRP A 448 -9.93 14.26 -12.27
N ASP A 449 -9.13 13.20 -12.20
CA ASP A 449 -8.24 12.78 -13.28
C ASP A 449 -8.95 11.96 -14.35
N GLU A 450 -8.55 12.16 -15.60
CA GLU A 450 -9.18 11.57 -16.79
C GLU A 450 -10.70 11.82 -16.85
N ALA A 451 -11.17 12.98 -16.37
CA ALA A 451 -12.58 13.34 -16.21
C ALA A 451 -13.42 13.15 -17.49
N LEU A 452 -12.81 13.36 -18.66
CA LEU A 452 -13.50 13.24 -19.96
C LEU A 452 -14.02 11.83 -20.28
N MET A 453 -13.55 10.79 -19.59
CA MET A 453 -14.05 9.42 -19.74
C MET A 453 -15.38 9.20 -19.01
N ASN A 454 -15.82 10.11 -18.15
CA ASN A 454 -17.11 10.01 -17.44
C ASN A 454 -18.20 10.83 -18.13
N ASP A 455 -19.44 10.32 -18.06
CA ASP A 455 -20.61 11.00 -18.60
C ASP A 455 -20.83 12.34 -17.90
N ARG A 456 -21.25 13.37 -18.64
CA ARG A 456 -21.59 14.70 -18.10
C ARG A 456 -22.53 14.62 -16.89
N ARG A 457 -23.45 13.66 -16.90
CA ARG A 457 -24.43 13.44 -15.82
C ARG A 457 -23.77 13.06 -14.50
N CYS A 458 -22.56 12.51 -14.49
CA CYS A 458 -21.79 12.29 -13.26
C CYS A 458 -21.46 13.62 -12.57
N PHE A 459 -21.03 14.61 -13.34
CA PHE A 459 -20.66 15.94 -12.83
C PHE A 459 -21.89 16.72 -12.38
N GLU A 460 -22.96 16.64 -13.16
CA GLU A 460 -24.24 17.28 -12.83
C GLU A 460 -24.91 16.65 -11.61
N ALA A 461 -24.83 15.31 -11.46
CA ALA A 461 -25.29 14.63 -10.26
C ALA A 461 -24.48 15.05 -9.03
N LEU A 462 -23.16 15.16 -9.15
CA LEU A 462 -22.31 15.65 -8.06
C LEU A 462 -22.64 17.09 -7.68
N ASP A 463 -22.81 17.99 -8.67
CA ASP A 463 -23.22 19.37 -8.46
C ASP A 463 -24.53 19.47 -7.69
N ARG A 464 -25.60 18.80 -8.17
CA ARG A 464 -26.91 18.78 -7.50
C ARG A 464 -26.79 18.26 -6.07
N THR A 465 -26.02 17.19 -5.87
CA THR A 465 -25.85 16.58 -4.55
C THR A 465 -25.11 17.52 -3.60
N LEU A 466 -24.03 18.17 -4.03
CA LEU A 466 -23.29 19.09 -3.16
C LEU A 466 -24.11 20.33 -2.79
N ARG A 467 -24.90 20.86 -3.74
CA ARG A 467 -25.84 21.95 -3.46
C ARG A 467 -26.87 21.59 -2.41
N ASP A 468 -27.41 20.37 -2.48
CA ASP A 468 -28.37 19.85 -1.52
C ASP A 468 -27.73 19.61 -0.13
N ILE A 469 -26.61 18.87 -0.10
CA ILE A 469 -25.87 18.53 1.13
C ILE A 469 -25.44 19.78 1.90
N LEU A 470 -24.94 20.79 1.20
CA LEU A 470 -24.38 22.00 1.80
C LEU A 470 -25.43 23.11 2.01
N GLY A 471 -26.67 22.92 1.56
CA GLY A 471 -27.72 23.94 1.64
C GLY A 471 -27.41 25.19 0.81
N GLN A 472 -26.62 25.04 -0.25
CA GLN A 472 -26.12 26.14 -1.10
C GLN A 472 -26.65 26.01 -2.53
N SER A 473 -27.97 26.08 -2.70
CA SER A 473 -28.65 25.86 -3.98
C SER A 473 -28.22 26.80 -5.11
N SER A 474 -27.79 28.02 -4.78
CA SER A 474 -27.38 29.05 -5.74
C SER A 474 -25.92 28.92 -6.21
N PHE A 475 -25.10 28.10 -5.56
CA PHE A 475 -23.67 28.01 -5.87
C PHE A 475 -23.33 26.67 -6.51
N LEU A 476 -22.64 26.69 -7.65
CA LEU A 476 -22.16 25.47 -8.30
C LEU A 476 -21.34 24.64 -7.30
N PHE A 477 -21.56 23.33 -7.29
CA PHE A 477 -20.92 22.36 -6.41
C PHE A 477 -20.96 22.75 -4.92
N GLY A 478 -21.96 23.53 -4.49
CA GLY A 478 -22.05 24.07 -3.13
C GLY A 478 -20.77 24.81 -2.68
N CYS A 479 -20.28 25.72 -3.54
CA CYS A 479 -19.04 26.50 -3.35
C CYS A 479 -17.74 25.67 -3.29
N LYS A 480 -17.77 24.36 -3.55
CA LYS A 480 -16.53 23.55 -3.55
C LYS A 480 -15.72 23.79 -4.82
N SER A 481 -14.41 23.93 -4.68
CA SER A 481 -13.51 24.05 -5.82
C SER A 481 -13.38 22.70 -6.55
N ILE A 482 -13.41 22.73 -7.88
CA ILE A 482 -13.34 21.55 -8.73
C ILE A 482 -12.21 21.71 -9.74
N LEU A 483 -11.31 20.74 -9.78
CA LEU A 483 -10.21 20.66 -10.72
C LEU A 483 -10.35 19.40 -11.58
N LEU A 484 -10.73 19.60 -12.83
CA LEU A 484 -10.90 18.53 -13.81
C LEU A 484 -9.70 18.48 -14.74
N CYS A 485 -9.36 17.30 -15.24
CA CYS A 485 -8.43 17.21 -16.34
C CYS A 485 -8.70 16.05 -17.28
N GLY A 486 -8.13 16.16 -18.47
CA GLY A 486 -8.18 15.13 -19.49
C GLY A 486 -7.73 15.68 -20.84
N HIS A 487 -7.81 14.85 -21.87
CA HIS A 487 -7.49 15.26 -23.23
C HIS A 487 -8.57 14.75 -24.20
N PHE A 488 -9.24 15.64 -24.93
CA PHE A 488 -10.34 15.28 -25.84
C PHE A 488 -9.93 14.37 -27.03
N ARG A 489 -8.62 14.14 -27.23
CA ARG A 489 -8.14 13.11 -28.17
C ARG A 489 -7.93 11.73 -27.52
N GLN A 490 -8.15 11.60 -26.21
CA GLN A 490 -8.25 10.33 -25.50
C GLN A 490 -9.70 9.81 -25.57
N THR A 491 -9.97 8.70 -24.88
CA THR A 491 -11.27 8.02 -24.89
C THR A 491 -12.37 8.91 -24.29
N LEU A 492 -13.43 9.14 -25.07
CA LEU A 492 -14.68 9.79 -24.63
C LEU A 492 -15.52 8.82 -23.76
N PRO A 493 -16.65 9.27 -23.17
CA PRO A 493 -17.49 8.39 -22.37
C PRO A 493 -17.95 7.17 -23.17
N VAL A 494 -17.77 5.98 -22.58
CA VAL A 494 -18.09 4.71 -23.23
C VAL A 494 -19.55 4.35 -22.96
N LYS A 495 -20.38 4.33 -24.00
CA LYS A 495 -21.77 3.87 -23.95
C LYS A 495 -22.01 2.73 -24.93
N LYS A 496 -22.46 1.58 -24.43
CA LYS A 496 -22.70 0.38 -25.24
C LYS A 496 -23.83 0.65 -26.24
N GLY A 497 -23.55 0.44 -27.53
CA GLY A 497 -24.54 0.61 -28.60
C GLY A 497 -24.90 2.06 -28.96
N ALA A 498 -24.24 3.05 -28.33
CA ALA A 498 -24.54 4.46 -28.58
C ALA A 498 -23.94 4.94 -29.92
N SER A 499 -24.69 5.80 -30.60
CA SER A 499 -24.23 6.57 -31.75
C SER A 499 -23.17 7.60 -31.36
N LYS A 500 -22.42 8.07 -32.36
CA LYS A 500 -21.44 9.15 -32.17
C LYS A 500 -22.07 10.41 -31.54
N MET A 501 -23.30 10.75 -31.94
CA MET A 501 -24.02 11.90 -31.41
C MET A 501 -24.36 11.73 -29.94
N GLU A 502 -24.77 10.52 -29.53
CA GLU A 502 -25.06 10.22 -28.12
C GLU A 502 -23.79 10.25 -27.26
N ILE A 503 -22.64 9.80 -27.78
CA ILE A 503 -21.35 9.90 -27.09
C ILE A 503 -20.95 11.37 -26.91
N ILE A 504 -21.07 12.20 -27.95
CA ILE A 504 -20.79 13.64 -27.88
C ILE A 504 -21.72 14.30 -26.86
N ALA A 505 -23.03 14.04 -26.93
CA ALA A 505 -24.04 14.55 -25.99
C ALA A 505 -23.80 14.12 -24.53
N SER A 506 -22.96 13.12 -24.31
CA SER A 506 -22.56 12.61 -22.99
C SER A 506 -21.24 13.20 -22.51
N CYS A 507 -20.53 13.97 -23.32
CA CYS A 507 -19.29 14.64 -22.93
C CYS A 507 -19.58 15.84 -22.03
N ILE A 508 -18.68 16.11 -21.08
CA ILE A 508 -18.81 17.27 -20.17
C ILE A 508 -18.90 18.60 -20.91
N SER A 509 -18.33 18.72 -22.12
CA SER A 509 -18.42 19.92 -22.96
C SER A 509 -19.86 20.30 -23.34
N GLU A 510 -20.78 19.33 -23.33
CA GLU A 510 -22.21 19.53 -23.61
C GLU A 510 -23.01 19.81 -22.32
N SER A 511 -22.37 19.82 -21.15
CA SER A 511 -23.02 20.18 -19.90
C SER A 511 -23.15 21.69 -19.76
N GLN A 512 -24.22 22.14 -19.12
CA GLN A 512 -24.36 23.54 -18.71
C GLN A 512 -23.24 24.00 -17.75
N LEU A 513 -22.64 23.06 -17.02
CA LEU A 513 -21.52 23.32 -16.11
C LEU A 513 -20.26 23.78 -16.85
N TRP A 514 -20.07 23.37 -18.11
CA TRP A 514 -18.83 23.57 -18.86
C TRP A 514 -18.46 25.05 -19.01
N SER A 515 -19.44 25.91 -19.25
CA SER A 515 -19.24 27.36 -19.41
C SER A 515 -18.66 28.05 -18.17
N SER A 516 -18.77 27.40 -17.00
CA SER A 516 -18.26 27.91 -15.73
C SER A 516 -16.82 27.50 -15.43
N PHE A 517 -16.26 26.57 -16.21
CA PHE A 517 -14.88 26.11 -16.02
C PHE A 517 -13.88 27.02 -16.74
N LYS A 518 -12.85 27.47 -16.02
CA LYS A 518 -11.67 28.11 -16.61
C LYS A 518 -10.78 27.06 -17.24
N ILE A 519 -10.51 27.19 -18.54
CA ILE A 519 -9.72 26.22 -19.29
C ILE A 519 -8.25 26.63 -19.33
N PHE A 520 -7.38 25.75 -18.85
CA PHE A 520 -5.92 25.87 -18.99
C PHE A 520 -5.40 24.77 -19.89
N THR A 521 -4.34 25.07 -20.66
CA THR A 521 -3.70 24.10 -21.56
C THR A 521 -2.23 23.97 -21.17
N LEU A 522 -1.80 22.77 -20.80
CA LEU A 522 -0.39 22.40 -20.65
C LEU A 522 0.14 21.95 -22.02
N LYS A 523 1.06 22.71 -22.59
CA LYS A 523 1.61 22.50 -23.94
C LYS A 523 2.97 21.83 -23.91
N GLU A 524 3.75 22.06 -22.86
CA GLU A 524 5.14 21.60 -22.78
C GLU A 524 5.23 20.14 -22.31
N ASN A 525 5.90 19.28 -23.09
CA ASN A 525 6.13 17.88 -22.73
C ASN A 525 7.46 17.73 -21.99
N THR A 526 7.38 17.25 -20.75
CA THR A 526 8.53 17.09 -19.83
C THR A 526 9.47 15.93 -20.17
N ARG A 527 9.11 15.03 -21.10
CA ARG A 527 9.89 13.85 -21.53
C ARG A 527 10.39 13.89 -22.98
N LEU A 528 9.69 14.58 -23.88
CA LEU A 528 10.01 14.62 -25.32
C LEU A 528 11.11 15.63 -25.71
N ALA A 529 11.72 16.32 -24.74
CA ALA A 529 12.92 17.14 -24.97
C ALA A 529 14.17 16.33 -25.37
N ARG A 530 14.04 15.03 -25.68
CA ARG A 530 15.11 14.17 -26.18
C ARG A 530 14.82 13.72 -27.62
N PRO A 531 15.80 13.75 -28.53
CA PRO A 531 15.63 13.30 -29.91
C PRO A 531 15.45 11.77 -29.91
N GLY A 532 14.20 11.31 -29.87
CA GLY A 532 13.90 9.90 -29.60
C GLY A 532 12.71 9.31 -30.36
N LEU A 533 12.01 10.08 -31.20
CA LEU A 533 10.84 9.54 -31.93
C LEU A 533 11.25 8.43 -32.90
N SER A 534 12.39 8.58 -33.58
CA SER A 534 12.99 7.54 -34.43
C SER A 534 13.41 6.30 -33.61
N ASN A 535 14.08 6.49 -32.48
CA ASN A 535 14.45 5.39 -31.57
C ASN A 535 13.21 4.67 -30.98
N LEU A 536 12.12 5.41 -30.73
CA LEU A 536 10.86 4.86 -30.23
C LEU A 536 10.15 4.06 -31.34
N ILE A 537 10.15 4.55 -32.59
CA ILE A 537 9.63 3.84 -33.75
C ILE A 537 10.41 2.54 -33.97
N ASP A 538 11.74 2.58 -33.91
CA ASP A 538 12.58 1.38 -34.07
C ASP A 538 12.42 0.39 -32.90
N PHE A 539 12.16 0.88 -31.68
CA PHE A 539 11.85 0.04 -30.52
C PHE A 539 10.46 -0.64 -30.63
N ILE A 540 9.44 0.13 -31.05
CA ILE A 540 8.06 -0.33 -31.18
C ILE A 540 7.92 -1.29 -32.38
N TYR A 541 8.54 -0.98 -33.51
CA TYR A 541 8.43 -1.70 -34.77
C TYR A 541 9.69 -2.51 -35.12
N ASP A 542 10.39 -3.02 -34.11
CA ASP A 542 11.54 -3.90 -34.30
C ASP A 542 11.16 -5.12 -35.16
N LYS A 543 11.62 -5.12 -36.42
CA LYS A 543 11.36 -6.16 -37.42
C LYS A 543 11.84 -7.54 -36.96
N ASN A 544 12.86 -7.62 -36.09
CA ASN A 544 13.36 -8.89 -35.55
C ASN A 544 12.42 -9.48 -34.50
N THR A 545 11.78 -8.63 -33.68
CA THR A 545 10.72 -9.08 -32.75
C THR A 545 9.53 -9.65 -33.52
N LEU A 546 9.17 -9.06 -34.67
CA LEU A 546 8.05 -9.52 -35.49
C LEU A 546 8.33 -10.82 -36.25
N SER A 547 9.59 -11.13 -36.55
CA SER A 547 9.99 -12.35 -37.27
C SER A 547 10.28 -13.54 -36.36
N THR A 548 10.69 -13.30 -35.10
CA THR A 548 10.99 -14.35 -34.12
C THR A 548 10.45 -13.99 -32.73
N LEU A 549 9.18 -14.35 -32.47
CA LEU A 549 8.57 -14.16 -31.15
C LEU A 549 9.11 -15.18 -30.13
N SER A 550 9.60 -14.70 -28.99
CA SER A 550 9.90 -15.54 -27.82
C SER A 550 9.25 -14.96 -26.57
N ALA A 551 8.88 -15.81 -25.60
CA ALA A 551 8.31 -15.37 -24.33
C ALA A 551 9.22 -14.36 -23.60
N ALA A 552 10.55 -14.55 -23.66
CA ALA A 552 11.54 -13.66 -23.05
C ALA A 552 11.55 -12.25 -23.69
N THR A 553 11.33 -12.16 -25.00
CA THR A 553 11.25 -10.87 -25.71
C THR A 553 9.94 -10.14 -25.38
N LEU A 554 8.84 -10.87 -25.31
CA LEU A 554 7.51 -10.31 -25.03
C LEU A 554 7.37 -9.84 -23.58
N GLN A 555 8.03 -10.50 -22.62
CA GLN A 555 8.03 -10.11 -21.20
C GLN A 555 8.48 -8.65 -20.96
N ARG A 556 9.31 -8.09 -21.86
CA ARG A 556 9.86 -6.74 -21.72
C ARG A 556 9.03 -5.67 -22.45
N LYS A 557 7.93 -6.04 -23.12
CA LYS A 557 7.13 -5.14 -23.95
C LYS A 557 5.68 -5.13 -23.47
N ALA A 558 5.03 -3.96 -23.50
CA ALA A 558 3.59 -3.83 -23.31
C ALA A 558 2.91 -3.79 -24.68
N ILE A 559 1.99 -4.72 -24.95
CA ILE A 559 1.23 -4.77 -26.20
C ILE A 559 -0.13 -4.12 -25.96
N PHE A 560 -0.43 -3.06 -26.71
CA PHE A 560 -1.72 -2.39 -26.65
C PHE A 560 -2.60 -2.86 -27.80
N CYS A 561 -3.82 -3.27 -27.47
CA CYS A 561 -4.82 -3.73 -28.43
C CYS A 561 -6.04 -2.82 -28.38
N LEU A 562 -6.69 -2.63 -29.54
CA LEU A 562 -7.91 -1.84 -29.63
C LEU A 562 -9.13 -2.55 -29.01
N LYS A 563 -9.11 -3.88 -28.94
CA LYS A 563 -10.22 -4.72 -28.49
C LYS A 563 -9.73 -5.76 -27.50
N ASN A 564 -10.58 -6.09 -26.53
CA ASN A 564 -10.29 -7.14 -25.56
C ASN A 564 -10.11 -8.49 -26.24
N GLU A 565 -10.93 -8.84 -27.25
CA GLU A 565 -10.80 -10.13 -27.93
C GLU A 565 -9.45 -10.29 -28.64
N THR A 566 -8.89 -9.17 -29.12
CA THR A 566 -7.54 -9.16 -29.71
C THR A 566 -6.46 -9.26 -28.64
N ALA A 567 -6.63 -8.58 -27.50
CA ALA A 567 -5.74 -8.73 -26.35
C ALA A 567 -5.74 -10.18 -25.84
N ASP A 568 -6.92 -10.80 -25.72
CA ASP A 568 -7.12 -12.17 -25.27
C ASP A 568 -6.49 -13.16 -26.25
N LEU A 569 -6.68 -12.98 -27.56
CA LEU A 569 -6.03 -13.81 -28.59
C LEU A 569 -4.50 -13.73 -28.50
N ILE A 570 -3.96 -12.53 -28.30
CA ILE A 570 -2.51 -12.34 -28.14
C ILE A 570 -2.04 -12.96 -26.83
N ASN A 571 -2.76 -12.77 -25.73
CA ASN A 571 -2.44 -13.37 -24.44
C ASN A 571 -2.44 -14.90 -24.52
N SER A 572 -3.41 -15.51 -25.23
CA SER A 572 -3.43 -16.95 -25.47
C SER A 572 -2.23 -17.43 -26.29
N LYS A 573 -1.84 -16.70 -27.34
CA LYS A 573 -0.62 -17.03 -28.12
C LYS A 573 0.65 -16.87 -27.30
N VAL A 574 0.74 -15.84 -26.45
CA VAL A 574 1.86 -15.68 -25.52
C VAL A 574 1.90 -16.85 -24.56
N PHE A 575 0.75 -17.27 -24.04
CA PHE A 575 0.61 -18.41 -23.14
C PHE A 575 1.06 -19.73 -23.80
N GLU A 576 0.72 -19.96 -25.08
CA GLU A 576 1.18 -21.12 -25.85
C GLU A 576 2.70 -21.18 -26.05
N ILE A 577 3.38 -20.02 -26.06
CA ILE A 577 4.84 -19.93 -26.21
C ILE A 577 5.56 -20.14 -24.85
N VAL A 578 4.85 -20.00 -23.73
CA VAL A 578 5.41 -20.16 -22.39
C VAL A 578 5.44 -21.65 -22.02
N THR A 579 6.63 -22.24 -21.96
CA THR A 579 6.83 -23.69 -21.72
C THR A 579 6.77 -24.11 -20.25
N SER A 580 6.08 -23.36 -19.38
CA SER A 580 5.97 -23.65 -17.93
C SER A 580 4.64 -24.34 -17.58
N GLU A 581 4.53 -24.87 -16.37
CA GLU A 581 3.27 -25.43 -15.85
C GLU A 581 2.15 -24.37 -15.84
N SER A 582 0.96 -24.76 -16.31
CA SER A 582 -0.25 -23.93 -16.33
C SER A 582 -1.20 -24.29 -15.18
N THR A 583 -1.79 -23.29 -14.54
CA THR A 583 -2.88 -23.47 -13.56
C THR A 583 -4.13 -22.71 -14.02
N SER A 584 -5.27 -23.40 -14.06
CA SER A 584 -6.55 -22.81 -14.46
C SER A 584 -7.39 -22.46 -13.23
N TYR A 585 -7.93 -21.23 -13.21
CA TYR A 585 -8.88 -20.77 -12.20
C TYR A 585 -10.23 -20.57 -12.87
N ILE A 586 -11.27 -21.27 -12.41
CA ILE A 586 -12.61 -21.23 -12.99
C ILE A 586 -13.50 -20.33 -12.12
N SER A 587 -14.20 -19.36 -12.72
CA SER A 587 -15.22 -18.57 -12.01
C SER A 587 -16.54 -19.35 -11.92
N GLN A 588 -17.27 -19.16 -10.81
CA GLN A 588 -18.67 -19.59 -10.71
C GLN A 588 -19.57 -18.37 -10.91
N ASP A 589 -20.48 -18.46 -11.88
CA ASP A 589 -21.26 -17.31 -12.36
C ASP A 589 -22.72 -17.29 -11.84
N GLU A 590 -23.16 -18.29 -11.06
CA GLU A 590 -24.52 -18.34 -10.48
C GLU A 590 -24.51 -18.26 -8.94
N ALA A 591 -25.14 -17.20 -8.41
CA ALA A 591 -25.63 -17.19 -7.04
C ALA A 591 -27.12 -17.56 -7.05
N THR A 592 -27.45 -18.82 -6.75
CA THR A 592 -28.84 -19.23 -6.50
C THR A 592 -29.23 -18.73 -5.11
N PRO A 593 -30.22 -17.83 -4.97
CA PRO A 593 -30.69 -17.42 -3.65
C PRO A 593 -31.40 -18.61 -3.00
N THR A 594 -30.87 -19.12 -1.89
CA THR A 594 -31.64 -20.01 -1.01
C THR A 594 -32.66 -19.16 -0.24
N GLU A 595 -33.91 -19.63 -0.16
CA GLU A 595 -35.09 -18.86 0.28
C GLU A 595 -35.05 -18.26 1.71
N ASN A 596 -33.94 -18.33 2.45
CA ASN A 596 -33.86 -17.90 3.85
C ASN A 596 -33.06 -16.62 4.14
N ASN A 597 -32.45 -15.95 3.16
CA ASN A 597 -31.72 -14.70 3.41
C ASN A 597 -32.54 -13.44 3.12
N ARG A 598 -33.69 -13.30 3.79
CA ARG A 598 -34.47 -12.03 3.82
C ARG A 598 -34.00 -11.05 4.91
N ALA A 599 -32.87 -11.30 5.54
CA ALA A 599 -32.33 -10.41 6.56
C ALA A 599 -30.83 -10.25 6.34
N GLU A 600 -30.43 -9.51 5.31
CA GLU A 600 -29.16 -8.77 5.24
C GLU A 600 -29.06 -8.06 3.88
N THR A 601 -29.69 -6.89 3.78
CA THR A 601 -29.32 -5.81 2.86
C THR A 601 -29.48 -4.48 3.57
#